data_AF-A0A534JZG3-F1
#
_entry.id   AF-A0A534JZG3-F1
#
_cell.length_a   1.000
_cell.length_b   1.000
_cell.length_c   1.000
_cell.angle_alpha   90.00
_cell.angle_beta   90.00
_cell.angle_gamma   90.00
#
_symmetry.space_group_name_H-M   'P 1'
#
loop_
_entity.id
_entity.type
_entity.pdbx_description
1 polymer ?
#
loop_
_entity_poly.entity_id
_entity_poly.type
_entity_poly.pdbx_seq_one_letter_code
_entity_poly.pdbx_strand_id
1 'polypeptide(L)'
;IAAVQPPLDRAEATRAALIPIAKSAEWWELSQDERRAIFEEDSHHIAIGLEYLPAIARRLYHCRGLDEPFDFLTWFEYAPADAAPFEQLVTRLRKTREWDYVEREIDIRLAR
;
A
#
# COMPACT_ATOMS: atom_id res chain seq x y z
N ILE A 1 -9.15 -4.53 11.47
CA ILE A 1 -7.99 -5.00 10.66
C ILE A 1 -7.45 -6.34 11.16
N ALA A 2 -6.98 -6.45 12.41
CA ALA A 2 -6.33 -7.66 12.91
C ALA A 2 -7.16 -8.95 12.78
N ALA A 3 -8.49 -8.87 12.80
CA ALA A 3 -9.36 -10.05 12.67
C ALA A 3 -9.51 -10.59 11.23
N VAL A 4 -9.14 -9.81 10.20
CA VAL A 4 -9.42 -10.15 8.78
C VAL A 4 -8.19 -10.11 7.88
N GLN A 5 -7.07 -9.57 8.36
CA GLN A 5 -5.82 -9.55 7.59
C GLN A 5 -5.19 -10.95 7.60
N PRO A 6 -4.95 -11.57 6.43
CA PRO A 6 -4.33 -12.89 6.37
C PRO A 6 -2.82 -12.80 6.74
N PRO A 7 -2.21 -13.90 7.19
CA PRO A 7 -0.76 -13.98 7.31
C PRO A 7 -0.08 -13.91 5.94
N LEU A 8 1.21 -13.58 5.94
CA LEU A 8 2.08 -13.82 4.78
C LEU A 8 2.37 -15.32 4.63
N ASP A 9 3.00 -15.70 3.53
CA ASP A 9 3.49 -17.06 3.25
C ASP A 9 2.40 -18.13 3.14
N ARG A 10 1.17 -17.73 2.80
CA ARG A 10 0.11 -18.69 2.47
C ARG A 10 0.50 -19.52 1.26
N ALA A 11 0.15 -20.82 1.26
CA ALA A 11 0.55 -21.75 0.22
C ALA A 11 0.02 -21.33 -1.16
N GLU A 12 -1.22 -20.84 -1.21
CA GLU A 12 -1.88 -20.35 -2.42
C GLU A 12 -1.35 -19.00 -2.92
N ALA A 13 -0.72 -18.20 -2.05
CA ALA A 13 -0.23 -16.87 -2.36
C ALA A 13 1.13 -16.93 -3.10
N THR A 14 1.08 -17.27 -4.38
CA THR A 14 2.23 -17.48 -5.26
C THR A 14 2.55 -16.28 -6.16
N ARG A 15 1.83 -15.17 -5.97
CA ARG A 15 2.10 -13.88 -6.59
C ARG A 15 2.31 -12.84 -5.50
N ALA A 16 3.18 -11.88 -5.80
CA ALA A 16 3.45 -10.77 -4.91
C ALA A 16 3.69 -9.47 -5.68
N ALA A 17 3.55 -8.37 -4.96
CA ALA A 17 3.94 -7.05 -5.41
C ALA A 17 4.79 -6.36 -4.36
N LEU A 18 5.91 -5.80 -4.78
CA LEU A 18 6.70 -4.85 -4.00
C LEU A 18 6.52 -3.48 -4.64
N ILE A 19 5.96 -2.54 -3.87
CA ILE A 19 5.72 -1.18 -4.33
C ILE A 19 6.44 -0.20 -3.38
N PRO A 20 7.69 0.17 -3.68
CA PRO A 20 8.39 1.25 -2.98
C PRO A 20 7.75 2.60 -3.32
N ILE A 21 7.50 3.42 -2.31
CA ILE A 21 6.81 4.70 -2.42
C ILE A 21 7.61 5.79 -1.69
N ALA A 22 7.84 6.93 -2.36
CA ALA A 22 8.31 8.16 -1.74
C ALA A 22 7.22 9.23 -1.84
N LYS A 23 7.02 9.96 -0.76
CA LYS A 23 6.10 11.10 -0.69
C LYS A 23 6.87 12.41 -0.70
N SER A 24 6.22 13.44 -1.22
CA SER A 24 6.81 14.76 -1.40
C SER A 24 7.19 15.43 -0.07
N ALA A 25 8.03 16.46 -0.14
CA ALA A 25 8.41 17.24 1.04
C ALA A 25 7.18 17.89 1.71
N GLU A 26 6.22 18.39 0.92
CA GLU A 26 5.01 19.03 1.41
C GLU A 26 4.19 18.07 2.29
N TRP A 27 4.08 16.80 1.91
CA TRP A 27 3.42 15.80 2.75
C TRP A 27 4.05 15.70 4.13
N TRP A 28 5.37 15.79 4.19
CA TRP A 28 6.12 15.62 5.43
C TRP A 28 6.19 16.87 6.30
N GLU A 29 5.87 18.04 5.75
CA GLU A 29 5.69 19.29 6.49
C GLU A 29 4.32 19.36 7.17
N LEU A 30 3.33 18.60 6.69
CA LEU A 30 2.01 18.50 7.31
C LEU A 30 2.09 17.95 8.74
N SER A 31 1.26 18.51 9.61
CA SER A 31 1.01 18.00 10.94
C SER A 31 0.45 16.56 10.91
N GLN A 32 0.51 15.88 12.05
CA GLN A 32 -0.02 14.52 12.15
C GLN A 32 -1.53 14.46 11.85
N ASP A 33 -2.30 15.47 12.28
CA ASP A 33 -3.74 15.51 12.09
C ASP A 33 -4.11 15.77 10.62
N GLU A 34 -3.40 16.68 9.95
CA GLU A 34 -3.58 16.94 8.52
C GLU A 34 -3.27 15.69 7.68
N ARG A 35 -2.14 15.01 7.97
CA ARG A 35 -1.82 13.74 7.30
C ARG A 35 -2.88 12.67 7.57
N ARG A 36 -3.40 12.59 8.80
CA ARG A 36 -4.41 11.61 9.18
C ARG A 36 -5.74 11.85 8.46
N ALA A 37 -6.17 13.10 8.34
CA ALA A 37 -7.38 13.49 7.62
C ALA A 37 -7.24 13.12 6.13
N ILE A 38 -6.14 13.48 5.48
CA ILE A 38 -5.92 13.12 4.06
C ILE A 38 -5.88 11.60 3.88
N PHE A 39 -5.19 10.87 4.76
CA PHE A 39 -5.02 9.42 4.66
C PHE A 39 -6.35 8.66 4.78
N GLU A 40 -7.23 9.01 5.71
CA GLU A 40 -8.45 8.23 5.97
C GLU A 40 -9.76 8.96 5.69
N GLU A 41 -9.88 10.23 6.07
CA GLU A 41 -11.13 10.97 5.91
C GLU A 41 -11.37 11.34 4.45
N ASP A 42 -10.32 11.77 3.73
CA ASP A 42 -10.43 12.14 2.32
C ASP A 42 -10.17 10.96 1.37
N SER A 43 -9.21 10.10 1.74
CA SER A 43 -8.72 9.03 0.84
C SER A 43 -9.25 7.65 1.18
N HIS A 44 -9.85 7.47 2.37
CA HIS A 44 -10.40 6.19 2.81
C HIS A 44 -9.42 5.03 2.65
N HIS A 45 -8.12 5.26 2.88
CA HIS A 45 -7.08 4.26 2.60
C HIS A 45 -7.34 2.92 3.30
N ILE A 46 -7.69 2.95 4.59
CA ILE A 46 -7.99 1.74 5.35
C ILE A 46 -9.28 1.11 4.83
N ALA A 47 -10.35 1.89 4.66
CA ALA A 47 -11.63 1.36 4.20
C ALA A 47 -11.52 0.69 2.81
N ILE A 48 -10.86 1.34 1.84
CA ILE A 48 -10.56 0.75 0.52
C ILE A 48 -9.78 -0.54 0.71
N GLY A 49 -8.70 -0.53 1.49
CA GLY A 49 -7.86 -1.71 1.70
C GLY A 49 -8.59 -2.88 2.36
N LEU A 50 -9.57 -2.61 3.23
CA LEU A 50 -10.37 -3.64 3.90
C LEU A 50 -11.24 -4.42 2.92
N GLU A 51 -11.71 -3.81 1.82
CA GLU A 51 -12.55 -4.47 0.80
C GLU A 51 -11.80 -5.61 0.07
N TYR A 52 -10.46 -5.59 0.09
CA TYR A 52 -9.62 -6.59 -0.58
C TYR A 52 -9.07 -7.65 0.39
N LEU A 53 -9.50 -7.62 1.65
CA LEU A 53 -9.21 -8.68 2.61
C LEU A 53 -10.32 -9.74 2.60
N PRO A 54 -9.98 -11.03 2.83
CA PRO A 54 -8.66 -11.57 3.15
C PRO A 54 -7.82 -12.00 1.93
N ALA A 55 -8.23 -11.64 0.70
CA ALA A 55 -7.55 -12.08 -0.52
C ALA A 55 -6.08 -11.60 -0.57
N ILE A 56 -5.85 -10.34 -0.21
CA ILE A 56 -4.52 -9.70 -0.28
C ILE A 56 -3.88 -9.64 1.11
N ALA A 57 -2.76 -10.35 1.31
CA ALA A 57 -1.91 -10.15 2.47
C ALA A 57 -1.02 -8.94 2.25
N ARG A 58 -0.68 -8.20 3.32
CA ARG A 58 0.18 -7.01 3.20
C ARG A 58 1.13 -6.83 4.38
N ARG A 59 2.26 -6.18 4.12
CA ARG A 59 3.21 -5.69 5.12
C ARG A 59 3.76 -4.33 4.68
N LEU A 60 3.95 -3.44 5.65
CA LEU A 60 4.50 -2.11 5.45
C LEU A 60 5.84 -2.02 6.18
N TYR A 61 6.85 -1.50 5.50
CA TYR A 61 8.14 -1.15 6.09
C TYR A 61 8.37 0.35 5.90
N HIS A 62 8.89 1.00 6.95
CA HIS A 62 9.29 2.40 6.93
C HIS A 62 10.80 2.47 6.70
N CYS A 63 11.24 3.23 5.70
CA CYS A 63 12.65 3.43 5.40
C CYS A 63 13.06 4.91 5.26
N ARG A 64 12.10 5.85 5.38
CA ARG A 64 12.43 7.27 5.50
C ARG A 64 13.40 7.51 6.66
N GLY A 65 14.50 8.22 6.39
CA GLY A 65 15.54 8.52 7.38
C GLY A 65 16.64 7.46 7.49
N LEU A 66 16.63 6.42 6.64
CA LEU A 66 17.68 5.40 6.56
C LEU A 66 18.63 5.58 5.36
N ASP A 67 18.73 6.79 4.80
CA ASP A 67 19.47 7.08 3.55
C ASP A 67 18.97 6.29 2.33
N GLU A 68 17.69 5.91 2.35
CA GLU A 68 17.03 5.20 1.26
C GLU A 68 16.28 6.18 0.33
N PRO A 69 16.15 5.88 -0.97
CA PRO A 69 15.49 6.74 -1.93
C PRO A 69 13.95 6.67 -1.90
N PHE A 70 13.39 5.96 -0.92
CA PHE A 70 11.95 5.78 -0.70
C PHE A 70 11.60 5.96 0.77
N ASP A 71 10.34 6.30 1.04
CA ASP A 71 9.84 6.44 2.41
C ASP A 71 9.28 5.14 2.96
N PHE A 72 8.68 4.34 2.07
CA PHE A 72 8.00 3.10 2.41
C PHE A 72 8.34 1.99 1.40
N LEU A 73 8.44 0.77 1.91
CA LEU A 73 8.36 -0.44 1.10
C LEU A 73 7.05 -1.14 1.42
N THR A 74 6.13 -1.17 0.46
CA THR A 74 4.85 -1.86 0.61
C THR A 74 4.91 -3.23 -0.06
N TRP A 75 4.56 -4.27 0.70
CA TRP A 75 4.63 -5.66 0.27
C TRP A 75 3.23 -6.25 0.26
N PHE A 76 2.88 -6.96 -0.82
CA PHE A 76 1.60 -7.63 -0.97
C PHE A 76 1.79 -9.06 -1.48
N GLU A 77 0.99 -10.00 -0.98
CA GLU A 77 0.95 -11.39 -1.44
C GLU A 77 -0.49 -11.83 -1.69
N TYR A 78 -0.71 -12.55 -2.79
CA TYR A 78 -2.04 -12.97 -3.21
C TYR A 78 -1.98 -14.20 -4.13
N ALA A 79 -3.12 -14.89 -4.25
CA ALA A 79 -3.25 -16.01 -5.19
C ALA A 79 -3.36 -15.47 -6.64
N PRO A 80 -3.00 -16.27 -7.67
CA PRO A 80 -3.14 -15.84 -9.06
C PRO A 80 -4.56 -15.39 -9.45
N ALA A 81 -5.60 -15.99 -8.84
CA ALA A 81 -7.00 -15.62 -9.05
C ALA A 81 -7.34 -14.20 -8.55
N ASP A 82 -6.57 -13.67 -7.61
CA ASP A 82 -6.79 -12.37 -6.98
C ASP A 82 -5.96 -11.25 -7.63
N ALA A 83 -5.26 -11.53 -8.74
CA ALA A 83 -4.46 -10.53 -9.44
C ALA A 83 -5.31 -9.35 -9.95
N ALA A 84 -6.47 -9.61 -10.55
CA ALA A 84 -7.35 -8.54 -11.02
C ALA A 84 -7.92 -7.67 -9.87
N PRO A 85 -8.43 -8.26 -8.77
CA PRO A 85 -8.74 -7.51 -7.55
C PRO A 85 -7.56 -6.67 -7.04
N PHE A 86 -6.34 -7.21 -7.02
CA PHE A 86 -5.16 -6.46 -6.60
C PHE A 86 -4.89 -5.23 -7.47
N GLU A 87 -4.93 -5.38 -8.81
CA GLU A 87 -4.74 -4.23 -9.70
C GLU A 87 -5.85 -3.18 -9.54
N GLN A 88 -7.07 -3.60 -9.20
CA GLN A 88 -8.17 -2.68 -8.88
C GLN A 88 -7.89 -1.91 -7.57
N LEU A 89 -7.39 -2.58 -6.52
CA LEU A 89 -6.98 -1.94 -5.27
C LEU A 89 -5.93 -0.86 -5.54
N VAL A 90 -4.85 -1.21 -6.24
CA VAL A 90 -3.76 -0.28 -6.56
C VAL A 90 -4.29 0.90 -7.40
N THR A 91 -5.13 0.63 -8.40
CA THR A 91 -5.74 1.68 -9.22
C THR A 91 -6.63 2.62 -8.42
N ARG A 92 -7.38 2.11 -7.43
CA ARG A 92 -8.22 2.94 -6.56
C ARG A 92 -7.37 3.84 -5.66
N LEU A 93 -6.33 3.29 -5.03
CA LEU A 93 -5.42 4.05 -4.19
C LEU A 93 -4.68 5.14 -4.98
N ARG A 94 -4.24 4.86 -6.21
CA ARG A 94 -3.62 5.85 -7.10
C ARG A 94 -4.51 7.03 -7.50
N LYS A 95 -5.82 6.95 -7.24
CA LYS A 95 -6.80 8.00 -7.54
C LYS A 95 -7.26 8.78 -6.31
N THR A 96 -6.72 8.48 -5.12
CA THR A 96 -7.08 9.20 -3.90
C THR A 96 -6.25 10.46 -3.74
N ARG A 97 -6.74 11.39 -2.91
CA ARG A 97 -6.03 12.63 -2.54
C ARG A 97 -4.67 12.36 -1.91
N GLU A 98 -4.52 11.26 -1.18
CA GLU A 98 -3.24 10.84 -0.62
C GLU A 98 -2.18 10.65 -1.71
N TRP A 99 -2.57 10.15 -2.90
CA TRP A 99 -1.65 9.88 -3.99
C TRP A 99 -1.14 11.13 -4.70
N ASP A 100 -1.81 12.27 -4.53
CA ASP A 100 -1.32 13.57 -5.02
C ASP A 100 0.03 13.95 -4.39
N TYR A 101 0.37 13.34 -3.25
CA TYR A 101 1.63 13.54 -2.55
C TYR A 101 2.69 12.47 -2.85
N VAL A 102 2.41 11.49 -3.72
CA VAL A 102 3.39 10.47 -4.11
C VAL A 102 4.25 11.03 -5.26
N GLU A 103 5.54 11.21 -5.00
CA GLU A 103 6.49 11.74 -6.00
C GLU A 103 7.27 10.65 -6.73
N ARG A 104 7.36 9.46 -6.11
CA ARG A 104 8.05 8.32 -6.69
C ARG A 104 7.37 7.02 -6.30
N GLU A 105 7.10 6.20 -7.31
CA GLU A 105 6.53 4.87 -7.17
C GLU A 105 7.22 3.94 -8.16
N ILE A 106 7.60 2.73 -7.71
CA ILE A 106 8.04 1.66 -8.60
C ILE A 106 7.15 0.45 -8.35
N ASP A 107 6.63 -0.14 -9.42
CA ASP A 107 5.68 -1.25 -9.32
C ASP A 107 6.32 -2.58 -9.75
N ILE A 108 6.77 -3.38 -8.78
CA ILE A 108 7.51 -4.64 -9.04
C ILE A 108 6.58 -5.82 -8.80
N ARG A 109 6.39 -6.67 -9.81
CA ARG A 109 5.57 -7.89 -9.76
C ARG A 109 6.45 -9.13 -9.63
N LEU A 110 6.06 -10.06 -8.77
CA LEU A 110 6.85 -11.22 -8.37
C LEU A 110 6.00 -12.50 -8.43
N ALA A 111 6.68 -13.63 -8.66
CA ALA A 111 6.12 -14.97 -8.58
C ALA A 111 7.06 -15.85 -7.77
N ARG A 112 6.51 -16.66 -6.85
CA ARG A 112 7.25 -17.61 -6.02
C ARG A 112 7.50 -18.92 -6.77
#